data_AF-A0A151AWB0-F1
#
_entry.id   AF-A0A151AWB0-F1
#
_cell.length_a   1.000
_cell.length_b   1.000
_cell.length_c   1.000
_cell.angle_alpha   90.00
_cell.angle_beta   90.00
_cell.angle_gamma   90.00
#
_symmetry.space_group_name_H-M   'P 1'
#
loop_
_entity.id
_entity.type
_entity.pdbx_description
1 polymer ?
#
loop_
_entity_poly.entity_id
_entity_poly.type
_entity_poly.pdbx_seq_one_letter_code
_entity_poly.pdbx_strand_id
1 'polypeptide(L)' 'MENQNVTISLPKNLLRQAKHLAIEQGISLSGLLVQLLEEATKKDDEYKKARERHLALLDTLDLGSMGKAQWSRSELHER' A
#
# COMPACT_ATOMS: atom_id res chain seq x y z
N MET A 1 -16.10 -15.71 4.45
CA MET A 1 -14.65 -15.86 4.71
C MET A 1 -14.50 -16.65 6.00
N GLU A 2 -13.55 -17.55 6.06
CA GLU A 2 -13.24 -18.31 7.27
C GLU A 2 -12.27 -17.49 8.13
N ASN A 3 -12.55 -17.35 9.42
CA ASN A 3 -11.72 -16.57 10.35
C ASN A 3 -10.81 -17.51 11.15
N GLN A 4 -9.53 -17.17 11.27
CA GLN A 4 -8.58 -17.88 12.12
C GLN A 4 -8.18 -17.01 13.32
N ASN A 5 -8.30 -17.56 14.53
CA ASN A 5 -7.88 -16.86 15.75
C ASN A 5 -6.36 -16.81 15.87
N VAL A 6 -5.83 -15.62 16.17
CA VAL A 6 -4.39 -15.39 16.36
C VAL A 6 -4.18 -14.78 17.75
N THR A 7 -3.21 -15.31 18.50
CA THR A 7 -2.79 -14.74 19.79
C THR A 7 -1.60 -13.82 19.58
N ILE A 8 -1.70 -12.56 20.02
CA ILE A 8 -0.68 -11.54 19.84
C ILE A 8 -0.20 -11.07 21.22
N SER A 9 1.12 -11.03 21.40
CA SER A 9 1.72 -10.43 22.59
C SER A 9 1.98 -8.94 22.35
N LEU A 10 1.37 -8.08 23.16
CA LEU A 10 1.51 -6.62 23.05
C LEU A 10 1.99 -6.03 24.38
N PRO A 11 2.87 -5.01 24.36
CA PRO A 11 3.19 -4.22 25.54
C PRO A 11 1.92 -3.67 26.21
N LYS A 12 1.86 -3.71 27.55
CA LYS A 12 0.66 -3.30 28.31
C LYS A 12 0.23 -1.85 28.02
N ASN A 13 1.21 -0.95 27.86
CA ASN A 13 0.98 0.45 27.50
C ASN A 13 0.34 0.58 26.11
N LEU A 14 0.86 -0.16 25.12
CA LEU A 14 0.32 -0.17 23.76
C LEU A 14 -1.11 -0.72 23.73
N LEU A 15 -1.37 -1.81 24.45
CA LEU A 15 -2.70 -2.38 24.57
C LEU A 15 -3.71 -1.38 25.15
N ARG A 16 -3.30 -0.59 26.15
CA ARG A 16 -4.14 0.46 26.74
C ARG A 16 -4.46 1.56 25.72
N GLN A 17 -3.46 2.04 25.00
CA GLN A 17 -3.65 3.07 23.97
C GLN A 17 -4.56 2.58 22.84
N ALA A 18 -4.34 1.35 22.35
CA ALA A 18 -5.16 0.77 21.30
C ALA A 18 -6.63 0.60 21.73
N LYS A 19 -6.89 0.24 23.00
CA LYS A 19 -8.25 0.19 23.54
C LYS A 19 -8.92 1.55 23.56
N HIS A 20 -8.22 2.61 23.97
CA HIS A 20 -8.76 3.97 23.94
C HIS A 20 -9.11 4.39 22.51
N LEU A 21 -8.20 4.14 21.56
CA LEU A 21 -8.43 4.43 20.15
C LEU A 21 -9.66 3.68 19.59
N ALA A 22 -9.80 2.39 19.91
CA ALA A 22 -10.95 1.61 19.46
C ALA A 22 -12.27 2.16 20.01
N ILE A 23 -12.28 2.58 21.29
CA ILE A 23 -13.44 3.23 21.92
C ILE A 23 -13.78 4.56 21.24
N GLU A 24 -12.79 5.41 20.99
CA GLU A 24 -12.96 6.69 20.29
C GLU A 24 -13.55 6.50 18.88
N GLN A 25 -13.18 5.42 18.20
CA GLN A 25 -13.71 5.04 16.89
C GLN A 25 -15.02 4.25 16.93
N GLY A 26 -15.52 3.90 18.13
CA GLY A 26 -16.77 3.14 18.30
C GLY A 26 -16.68 1.68 17.85
N ILE A 27 -15.48 1.09 17.79
CA ILE A 27 -15.24 -0.29 17.33
C ILE A 27 -14.56 -1.14 18.40
N SER A 28 -14.55 -2.46 18.21
CA SER A 28 -13.80 -3.36 19.09
C SER A 28 -12.30 -3.30 18.80
N LEU A 29 -11.48 -3.70 19.78
CA LEU A 29 -10.03 -3.82 19.58
C LEU A 29 -9.69 -4.81 18.46
N SER A 30 -10.42 -5.92 18.34
CA SER A 30 -10.24 -6.87 17.25
C SER A 30 -10.63 -6.27 15.90
N GLY A 31 -11.70 -5.48 15.84
CA GLY A 31 -12.11 -4.76 14.63
C GLY A 31 -11.05 -3.76 14.17
N LEU A 32 -10.50 -2.99 15.11
CA LEU A 32 -9.38 -2.07 14.83
C LEU A 32 -8.16 -2.82 14.25
N LEU A 33 -7.80 -3.96 14.84
CA LEU A 33 -6.69 -4.78 14.35
C LEU A 33 -6.95 -5.33 12.94
N VAL A 34 -8.18 -5.78 12.66
CA VAL A 34 -8.58 -6.25 11.32
C VAL A 34 -8.43 -5.12 10.30
N GLN A 35 -8.93 -3.92 10.59
CA GLN A 35 -8.80 -2.76 9.69
C GLN A 35 -7.35 -2.40 9.40
N LEU A 36 -6.49 -2.37 10.43
CA LEU A 36 -5.07 -2.10 10.24
C LEU A 36 -4.38 -3.16 9.37
N LEU A 37 -4.74 -4.43 9.52
CA LEU A 37 -4.22 -5.53 8.69
C LEU A 37 -4.73 -5.44 7.24
N GLU A 38 -6.00 -5.10 7.04
CA GLU A 38 -6.58 -4.88 5.71
C GLU A 38 -5.88 -3.70 5.01
N GLU A 39 -5.67 -2.58 5.70
CA GLU A 39 -4.96 -1.44 5.13
C GLU A 39 -3.49 -1.76 4.80
N ALA A 40 -2.82 -2.48 5.68
CA ALA A 40 -1.42 -2.87 5.48
C ALA A 40 -1.26 -3.80 4.26
N THR A 41 -2.16 -4.76 4.10
CA THR A 41 -2.14 -5.70 2.97
C THR A 41 -2.58 -5.04 1.67
N LYS A 42 -3.58 -4.16 1.71
CA LYS A 42 -4.06 -3.42 0.53
C LYS A 42 -2.98 -2.53 -0.09
N LYS A 43 -2.22 -1.79 0.74
CA LYS A 43 -1.15 -0.90 0.26
C LYS A 43 -0.06 -1.66 -0.51
N ASP A 44 0.32 -2.83 -0.03
CA ASP A 44 1.33 -3.68 -0.67
C ASP A 44 0.79 -4.23 -2.01
N ASP A 45 -0.48 -4.66 -2.02
CA ASP A 45 -1.16 -5.19 -3.20
C ASP A 45 -1.34 -4.16 -4.31
N GLU A 46 -1.76 -2.93 -3.98
CA GLU A 46 -1.99 -1.87 -4.96
C GLU A 46 -0.69 -1.44 -5.65
N TYR A 47 0.39 -1.25 -4.87
CA TYR A 47 1.69 -0.92 -5.43
C TYR A 47 2.22 -2.03 -6.34
N LYS A 48 2.17 -3.29 -5.89
CA LYS A 48 2.60 -4.44 -6.69
C LYS A 48 1.82 -4.54 -8.00
N LYS A 49 0.49 -4.43 -7.95
CA LYS A 49 -0.37 -4.44 -9.14
C LYS A 49 -0.07 -3.28 -10.09
N ALA A 50 0.16 -2.08 -9.57
CA ALA A 50 0.52 -0.93 -10.41
C ALA A 50 1.90 -1.13 -11.08
N ARG A 51 2.88 -1.63 -10.33
CA ARG A 51 4.22 -1.96 -10.84
C ARG A 51 4.16 -3.02 -11.94
N GLU A 52 3.46 -4.13 -11.70
CA GLU A 52 3.33 -5.23 -12.68
C GLU A 52 2.63 -4.76 -13.96
N ARG A 53 1.53 -4.01 -13.82
CA ARG A 53 0.85 -3.41 -14.98
C ARG A 53 1.78 -2.48 -15.77
N HIS A 54 2.54 -1.64 -15.09
CA HIS A 54 3.46 -0.72 -15.75
C HIS A 54 4.59 -1.45 -16.47
N LEU A 55 5.19 -2.47 -15.84
CA LEU A 55 6.23 -3.28 -16.48
C LEU A 55 5.71 -4.02 -17.71
N ALA A 56 4.50 -4.59 -17.65
CA ALA A 56 3.88 -5.23 -18.81
C ALA A 56 3.60 -4.24 -19.96
N LEU A 57 3.23 -3.00 -19.64
CA LEU A 57 3.08 -1.94 -20.63
C LEU A 57 4.42 -1.55 -21.27
N LEU A 58 5.50 -1.44 -20.48
CA LEU A 58 6.82 -1.12 -21.02
C LEU A 58 7.38 -2.22 -21.94
N ASP A 59 6.99 -3.47 -21.73
CA ASP A 59 7.40 -4.60 -22.57
C ASP A 59 6.64 -4.66 -23.91
N THR A 60 5.46 -4.01 -23.98
CA THR A 60 4.57 -4.07 -25.16
C THR A 60 4.55 -2.78 -25.98
N LEU A 61 4.85 -1.64 -25.36
CA LEU A 61 4.83 -0.34 -26.01
C LEU A 61 6.20 -0.01 -26.63
N ASP A 62 6.21 0.34 -27.92
CA ASP A 62 7.34 1.04 -28.50
C ASP A 62 7.33 2.50 -28.02
N LEU A 63 8.26 2.83 -27.13
CA LEU A 63 8.39 4.17 -26.55
C LEU A 63 9.03 5.17 -27.51
N GLY A 64 9.37 4.77 -28.75
CA GLY A 64 9.98 5.62 -29.77
C GLY A 64 11.35 6.17 -29.39
N SER A 65 11.96 5.63 -28.33
CA SER A 65 13.24 6.09 -27.80
C SER A 65 14.41 5.25 -28.29
N MET A 66 14.19 4.10 -28.94
CA MET A 66 15.27 3.19 -29.37
C MET A 66 16.27 2.88 -28.23
N GLY A 67 15.81 2.91 -26.97
CA GLY A 67 16.63 2.72 -25.77
C GLY A 67 17.41 3.96 -25.28
N LYS A 68 17.29 5.12 -25.93
CA LYS A 68 17.92 6.40 -25.53
C LYS A 68 16.99 7.59 -25.77
N ALA A 69 16.66 8.33 -24.70
CA ALA A 69 15.96 9.61 -24.86
C ALA A 69 16.80 10.58 -25.70
N GLN A 70 16.23 11.10 -26.79
CA GLN A 70 16.87 12.08 -27.67
C GLN A 70 16.67 13.53 -27.20
N TRP A 71 15.87 13.73 -26.16
CA TRP A 71 15.53 15.03 -25.61
C TRP A 71 16.23 15.26 -24.27
N SER A 72 16.59 16.51 -24.01
CA SER A 72 17.09 17.02 -22.74
C SER A 72 15.94 17.62 -21.93
N ARG A 73 16.15 17.71 -20.61
CA ARG A 73 15.17 18.32 -19.70
C ARG A 73 14.84 19.77 -20.08
N SER A 74 15.83 20.51 -20.58
CA SER A 74 15.67 21.92 -20.99
C SER A 74 14.76 22.04 -22.22
N GLU A 75 14.94 21.18 -23.22
CA GLU A 75 14.12 21.14 -24.44
C GLU A 75 12.64 20.78 -24.18
N LEU A 76 12.36 20.00 -23.13
CA LEU A 76 11.00 19.68 -22.70
C LEU A 76 10.32 20.83 -21.93
N HIS A 77 11.10 21.68 -21.26
CA HIS A 77 10.59 22.75 -20.39
C HIS A 77 10.19 24.02 -21.14
N GLU A 78 10.58 24.17 -22.41
CA GLU A 78 10.28 25.34 -23.25
C GLU A 78 8.87 25.33 -23.89
N ARG A 79 7.98 24.39 -23.50
CA ARG A 79 6.60 24.31 -24.00
C ARG A 79 5.60 25.04 -23.12
#